data_AF-A0A143QB12-F1
#
_entry.id   AF-A0A143QB12-F1
#
_cell.length_a   1.000
_cell.length_b   1.000
_cell.length_c   1.000
_cell.angle_alpha   90.00
_cell.angle_beta   90.00
_cell.angle_gamma   90.00
#
_symmetry.space_group_name_H-M   'P 1'
#
loop_
_entity.id
_entity.type
_entity.pdbx_description
1 polymer ?
#
loop_
_entity_poly.entity_id
_entity_poly.type
_entity_poly.pdbx_seq_one_letter_code
_entity_poly.pdbx_strand_id
1 'polypeptide(L)'
;MGDETTMDPAAARAAARAMTESADRAESALSGLSNRAFDAAHAGRDHGARAVRIDARLRELADGLASWNRVTRSAADAVGTAVASAEAADSSGAASLRAAGGDR
;
A
#
# COMPACT_ATOMS: atom_id res chain seq x y z
N MET A 1 16.98 5.96 28.36
CA MET A 1 15.67 6.62 28.44
C MET A 1 15.18 6.67 27.00
N GLY A 2 14.19 5.83 26.67
CA GLY A 2 13.87 5.47 25.29
C GLY A 2 13.30 6.66 24.53
N ASP A 3 13.79 6.84 23.31
CA ASP A 3 13.30 7.83 22.35
C ASP A 3 11.88 7.42 21.97
N GLU A 4 10.89 7.98 22.66
CA GLU A 4 9.48 7.77 22.36
C GLU A 4 9.17 8.49 21.06
N THR A 5 9.47 7.82 19.94
CA THR A 5 9.08 8.25 18.60
C THR A 5 7.57 8.04 18.48
N THR A 6 6.79 8.93 19.09
CA THR A 6 5.34 8.98 18.93
C THR A 6 5.05 9.44 17.51
N MET A 7 4.79 8.48 16.64
CA MET A 7 4.32 8.75 15.28
C MET A 7 2.93 9.38 15.38
N ASP A 8 2.75 10.57 14.80
CA ASP A 8 1.46 11.24 14.73
C ASP A 8 0.41 10.31 14.05
N PRO A 9 -0.70 9.96 14.73
CA PRO A 9 -1.76 9.12 14.18
C PRO A 9 -2.33 9.62 12.85
N ALA A 10 -2.36 10.95 12.64
CA ALA A 10 -2.82 11.53 11.39
C ALA A 10 -1.82 11.27 10.26
N ALA A 11 -0.53 11.48 10.52
CA ALA A 11 0.55 11.19 9.57
C ALA A 11 0.61 9.69 9.23
N ALA A 12 0.45 8.80 10.21
CA ALA A 12 0.42 7.35 10.01
C ALA A 12 -0.75 6.92 9.08
N ARG A 13 -1.94 7.46 9.30
CA ARG A 13 -3.11 7.22 8.42
C ARG A 13 -2.89 7.75 7.01
N ALA A 14 -2.30 8.94 6.89
CA ALA A 14 -1.98 9.52 5.59
C ALA A 14 -0.98 8.64 4.83
N ALA A 15 0.03 8.10 5.52
CA ALA A 15 0.99 7.17 4.94
C ALA A 15 0.32 5.87 4.47
N ALA A 16 -0.56 5.27 5.28
CA ALA A 16 -1.30 4.06 4.90
C ALA A 16 -2.20 4.30 3.67
N ARG A 17 -2.88 5.45 3.59
CA ARG A 17 -3.67 5.84 2.40
C ARG A 17 -2.79 5.99 1.17
N ALA A 18 -1.67 6.70 1.30
CA ALA A 18 -0.73 6.90 0.19
C ALA A 18 -0.14 5.59 -0.33
N MET A 19 0.09 4.61 0.55
CA MET A 19 0.51 3.25 0.17
C MET A 19 -0.54 2.56 -0.71
N THR A 20 -1.80 2.56 -0.28
CA THR A 20 -2.92 1.98 -1.06
C THR A 20 -3.10 2.69 -2.40
N GLU A 21 -3.10 4.03 -2.42
CA GLU A 21 -3.19 4.80 -3.66
C GLU A 21 -2.03 4.55 -4.62
N SER A 22 -0.83 4.30 -4.08
CA SER A 22 0.34 3.92 -4.87
C SER A 22 0.17 2.56 -5.52
N ALA A 23 -0.38 1.58 -4.78
CA ALA A 23 -0.69 0.24 -5.29
C ALA A 23 -1.70 0.31 -6.46
N ASP A 24 -2.77 1.09 -6.29
CA ASP A 24 -3.82 1.22 -7.32
C ASP A 24 -3.31 1.97 -8.57
N ARG A 25 -2.45 2.99 -8.38
CA ARG A 25 -1.78 3.68 -9.49
C ARG A 25 -0.85 2.75 -10.27
N ALA A 26 -0.14 1.87 -9.59
CA ALA A 26 0.75 0.92 -10.24
C ALA A 26 -0.04 -0.13 -11.05
N GLU A 27 -1.17 -0.64 -10.54
CA GLU A 27 -2.08 -1.54 -11.28
C GLU A 27 -2.63 -0.87 -12.54
N SER A 28 -3.04 0.40 -12.42
CA SER A 28 -3.51 1.20 -13.55
C SER A 28 -2.42 1.42 -14.60
N ALA A 29 -1.19 1.69 -14.16
CA ALA A 29 -0.05 1.88 -15.04
C ALA A 29 0.32 0.60 -15.80
N LEU A 30 0.29 -0.56 -15.13
CA LEU A 30 0.52 -1.86 -15.77
C LEU A 30 -0.56 -2.17 -16.80
N SER A 31 -1.82 -1.90 -16.48
CA SER A 31 -2.95 -2.08 -17.42
C SER A 31 -2.77 -1.23 -18.68
N GLY A 32 -2.39 0.05 -18.50
CA GLY A 32 -2.09 0.94 -19.62
C GLY A 32 -0.86 0.51 -20.43
N LEU A 33 0.17 -0.03 -19.76
CA LEU A 33 1.35 -0.59 -20.42
C LEU A 33 0.99 -1.83 -21.24
N SER A 34 0.20 -2.75 -20.68
CA SER A 34 -0.24 -3.97 -21.35
C SER A 34 -0.97 -3.68 -22.66
N ASN A 35 -1.88 -2.70 -22.67
CA ASN A 35 -2.61 -2.29 -23.88
C ASN A 35 -1.65 -1.76 -24.96
N ARG A 36 -0.76 -0.82 -24.60
CA ARG A 36 0.23 -0.28 -25.55
C ARG A 36 1.20 -1.35 -26.07
N ALA A 37 1.56 -2.28 -25.19
CA ALA A 37 2.46 -3.37 -25.51
C ALA A 37 1.81 -4.39 -26.45
N PHE A 38 0.51 -4.65 -26.31
CA PHE A 38 -0.30 -5.42 -27.26
C PHE A 38 -0.33 -4.74 -28.63
N ASP A 39 -0.65 -3.45 -28.70
CA ASP A 39 -0.66 -2.69 -29.97
C ASP A 39 0.71 -2.73 -30.65
N ALA A 40 1.76 -2.52 -29.86
CA ALA A 40 3.13 -2.56 -30.33
C ALA A 40 3.50 -3.95 -30.85
N ALA A 41 3.16 -5.02 -30.13
CA ALA A 41 3.46 -6.40 -30.49
C ALA A 41 2.87 -6.81 -31.85
N HIS A 42 1.69 -6.29 -32.19
CA HIS A 42 0.98 -6.63 -33.43
C HIS A 42 1.36 -5.75 -34.63
N ALA A 43 2.28 -4.79 -34.45
CA ALA A 43 2.81 -3.98 -35.53
C ALA A 43 4.01 -4.64 -36.24
N GLY A 44 3.94 -4.78 -37.57
CA GLY A 44 5.06 -5.16 -38.43
C GLY A 44 5.18 -6.65 -38.79
N ARG A 45 6.23 -7.02 -39.55
CA ARG A 45 6.42 -8.37 -40.09
C ARG A 45 6.74 -9.43 -39.03
N ASP A 46 7.51 -9.10 -37.99
CA ASP A 46 7.99 -10.05 -36.96
C ASP A 46 7.10 -10.11 -35.69
N HIS A 47 5.81 -9.80 -35.84
CA HIS A 47 4.86 -9.65 -34.73
C HIS A 47 4.82 -10.87 -33.79
N GLY A 48 4.90 -12.11 -34.31
CA GLY A 48 4.80 -13.32 -33.48
C GLY A 48 5.89 -13.45 -32.40
N ALA A 49 7.17 -13.40 -32.79
CA ALA A 49 8.28 -13.53 -31.82
C ALA A 49 8.35 -12.33 -30.85
N ARG A 50 7.99 -11.14 -31.34
CA ARG A 50 7.95 -9.92 -30.53
C ARG A 50 6.81 -9.97 -29.51
N ALA A 51 5.62 -10.43 -29.91
CA ALA A 51 4.47 -10.59 -29.04
C ALA A 51 4.77 -11.56 -27.89
N VAL A 52 5.37 -12.72 -28.18
CA VAL A 52 5.75 -13.70 -27.15
C VAL A 52 6.72 -13.10 -26.13
N ARG A 53 7.73 -12.35 -26.58
CA ARG A 53 8.70 -11.71 -25.67
C ARG A 53 8.04 -10.62 -24.81
N ILE A 54 7.18 -9.81 -25.40
CA ILE A 54 6.46 -8.75 -24.69
C ILE A 54 5.51 -9.35 -23.64
N ASP A 55 4.76 -10.38 -24.01
CA ASP A 55 3.83 -11.06 -23.12
C ASP A 55 4.55 -11.68 -21.91
N ALA A 56 5.70 -12.35 -22.13
CA ALA A 56 6.52 -12.87 -21.04
C ALA A 56 6.97 -11.78 -20.05
N ARG A 57 7.41 -10.62 -20.56
CA ARG A 57 7.82 -9.50 -19.70
C ARG A 57 6.66 -8.85 -18.96
N LEU A 58 5.49 -8.77 -19.58
CA LEU A 58 4.29 -8.26 -18.91
C LEU A 58 3.84 -9.19 -17.79
N ARG A 59 3.92 -10.51 -17.97
CA ARG A 59 3.64 -11.49 -16.92
C ARG A 59 4.61 -11.37 -15.75
N GLU A 60 5.92 -11.30 -16.03
CA GLU A 60 6.94 -11.06 -14.98
C GLU A 60 6.66 -9.78 -14.19
N LEU A 61 6.30 -8.69 -14.89
CA LEU A 61 5.92 -7.42 -14.26
C LEU A 61 4.63 -7.54 -13.44
N ALA A 62 3.62 -8.25 -13.96
CA ALA A 62 2.35 -8.47 -13.26
C ALA A 62 2.55 -9.26 -11.96
N ASP A 63 3.34 -10.33 -12.01
CA ASP A 63 3.65 -11.15 -10.84
C ASP A 63 4.43 -10.36 -9.79
N GLY A 64 5.45 -9.60 -10.22
CA GLY A 64 6.21 -8.70 -9.36
C GLY A 64 5.34 -7.63 -8.72
N LEU A 65 4.45 -7.01 -9.50
CA LEU A 65 3.53 -6.00 -9.01
C LEU A 65 2.52 -6.58 -8.02
N ALA A 66 1.96 -7.76 -8.29
CA ALA A 66 1.04 -8.43 -7.38
C ALA A 66 1.69 -8.75 -6.03
N SER A 67 2.95 -9.20 -6.05
CA SER A 67 3.74 -9.43 -4.83
C SER A 67 3.96 -8.13 -4.05
N TRP A 68 4.40 -7.06 -4.73
CA TRP A 68 4.62 -5.76 -4.10
C TRP A 68 3.32 -5.14 -3.55
N ASN A 69 2.21 -5.22 -4.27
CA ASN A 69 0.91 -4.73 -3.81
C ASN A 69 0.43 -5.46 -2.57
N ARG A 70 0.64 -6.78 -2.49
CA ARG A 70 0.32 -7.57 -1.29
C ARG A 70 1.08 -7.04 -0.07
N VAL A 71 2.39 -6.84 -0.21
CA VAL A 71 3.24 -6.32 0.88
C VAL A 71 2.82 -4.90 1.26
N THR A 72 2.59 -4.03 0.29
CA THR A 72 2.21 -2.63 0.50
C THR A 72 0.86 -2.50 1.20
N ARG A 73 -0.15 -3.28 0.78
CA ARG A 73 -1.46 -3.31 1.45
C ARG A 73 -1.36 -3.90 2.86
N SER A 74 -0.60 -4.99 3.03
CA SER A 74 -0.34 -5.56 4.36
C SER A 74 0.35 -4.55 5.31
N ALA A 75 1.26 -3.72 4.80
CA ALA A 75 1.89 -2.67 5.58
C ALA A 75 0.90 -1.56 5.96
N ALA A 76 0.04 -1.14 5.02
CA ALA A 76 -1.02 -0.17 5.29
C ALA A 76 -2.01 -0.67 6.36
N ASP A 77 -2.40 -1.95 6.30
CA ASP A 77 -3.29 -2.58 7.30
C ASP A 77 -2.63 -2.67 8.69
N ALA A 78 -1.33 -2.99 8.74
CA ALA A 78 -0.58 -3.04 9.98
C ALA A 78 -0.47 -1.65 10.62
N VAL A 79 -0.22 -0.61 9.82
CA VAL A 79 -0.22 0.79 10.29
C VAL A 79 -1.61 1.19 10.80
N GLY A 80 -2.68 0.85 10.08
CA GLY A 80 -4.05 1.12 10.51
C GLY A 80 -4.38 0.47 11.87
N THR A 81 -3.95 -0.79 12.04
CA THR A 81 -4.12 -1.53 13.29
C THR A 81 -3.32 -0.92 14.45
N ALA A 82 -2.08 -0.52 14.20
CA ALA A 82 -1.22 0.12 15.20
C ALA A 82 -1.82 1.45 15.68
N VAL A 83 -2.33 2.27 14.75
CA VAL A 83 -2.99 3.55 15.08
C VAL A 83 -4.25 3.32 15.90
N ALA A 84 -5.12 2.39 15.50
CA ALA A 84 -6.34 2.09 16.24
C ALA A 84 -6.05 1.57 17.67
N SER A 85 -4.99 0.78 17.82
CA SER A 85 -4.56 0.27 19.13
C SER A 85 -4.02 1.37 20.03
N ALA A 86 -3.26 2.33 19.49
CA ALA A 86 -2.75 3.48 20.24
C ALA A 86 -3.90 4.37 20.75
N GLU A 87 -4.87 4.69 19.89
CA GLU A 87 -6.03 5.52 20.30
C GLU A 87 -6.92 4.83 21.35
N ALA A 88 -7.06 3.50 21.27
CA ALA A 88 -7.76 2.73 22.28
C ALA A 88 -7.03 2.74 23.64
N ALA A 89 -5.70 2.69 23.64
CA ALA A 89 -4.89 2.81 24.84
C ALA A 89 -5.00 4.22 25.46
N ASP A 90 -4.92 5.28 24.65
CA ASP A 90 -5.04 6.67 25.10
C ASP A 90 -6.41 6.97 25.72
N SER A 91 -7.49 6.50 25.09
CA SER A 91 -8.85 6.69 25.61
C SER A 91 -9.07 5.97 26.95
N SER A 92 -8.50 4.77 27.10
CA SER A 92 -8.56 4.00 28.35
C SER A 92 -7.76 4.65 29.49
N GLY A 93 -6.58 5.19 29.17
CA GLY A 93 -5.76 5.97 30.11
C GLY A 93 -6.46 7.24 30.57
N ALA A 94 -7.05 7.99 29.65
CA ALA A 94 -7.80 9.20 29.95
C ALA A 94 -9.05 8.94 30.83
N ALA A 95 -9.76 7.84 30.59
CA ALA A 95 -10.90 7.43 31.42
C ALA A 95 -10.46 7.08 32.85
N SER A 96 -9.35 6.36 32.98
CA SER A 96 -8.77 5.97 34.28
C SER A 96 -8.34 7.19 35.10
N LEU A 97 -7.72 8.20 34.46
CA LEU A 97 -7.32 9.44 35.12
C LEU A 97 -8.52 10.27 35.61
N ARG A 98 -9.62 10.33 34.84
CA ARG A 98 -10.86 11.01 35.28
C ARG A 98 -11.48 10.32 36.48
N ALA A 99 -11.51 8.98 36.47
CA ALA A 99 -12.05 8.21 37.59
C ALA A 99 -11.21 8.40 38.87
N ALA A 100 -9.88 8.48 38.75
CA ALA A 100 -8.99 8.69 39.91
C ALA A 100 -8.91 10.15 40.39
N GLY A 101 -9.18 11.13 39.52
CA GLY A 101 -9.08 12.56 39.82
C GLY A 101 -10.37 13.23 40.30
N GLY A 102 -11.51 12.54 40.21
CA GLY A 102 -12.83 13.08 40.59
C GLY A 102 -13.18 13.03 42.08
N ASP A 103 -12.28 12.56 42.94
CA ASP A 103 -12.55 12.27 44.35
C ASP A 103 -11.89 13.28 45.33
N ARG A 104 -11.77 14.55 44.93
CA ARG A 104 -11.21 15.63 45.77
C ARG A 104 -12.10 16.86 45.81
#